data_AF-A0A832K7K5-F1
#
_entry.id   AF-A0A832K7K5-F1
#
_cell.length_a   1.000
_cell.length_b   1.000
_cell.length_c   1.000
_cell.angle_alpha   90.00
_cell.angle_beta   90.00
_cell.angle_gamma   90.00
#
_symmetry.space_group_name_H-M   'P 1'
#
loop_
_entity.id
_entity.type
_entity.pdbx_description
1 polymer ?
#
loop_
_entity_poly.entity_id
_entity_poly.type
_entity_poly.pdbx_seq_one_letter_code
_entity_poly.pdbx_strand_id
1 'polypeptide(L)'
;MRCQRQGCVHLNRMLKPLAAEKWDYGKAAHLLNRAGFGGPPGEIEALLALGPEKAVDRLVDDEAVPDLTPAPEWTKPDPERARQLAGAQRLSPEERQKLQREEQQRQRDRLVELQGWWLQRMAYGPRPLREKMVLFWHGHFATSFEKVRDATLMWRQNEMFRRLATGNWLELLIETAKDPAMLIWLDQAQSRKERPNENFAREVMEVFALGEGEYTENDVAEGARALTGWTYDRAAQRFANRPAWHDAGKKVIFGKEGNFDGEDFLELIVSRPAAGRFITRKLWRFFAGTEPSEELVGALASLFRRSGNEFKPLLRAMFCSEEFYSPAVRRNQVKSPTQWLVGSVRMLERELPPAAVCAAMTRSLGQDLFAPPNAKGWDEGVGW
;
A
#
# COMPACT_ATOMS: atom_id res chain seq x y z
N MET A 1 44.95 3.45 -7.40
CA MET A 1 44.22 2.88 -6.23
C MET A 1 44.09 3.85 -5.05
N ARG A 2 43.74 5.14 -5.26
CA ARG A 2 43.54 6.11 -4.15
C ARG A 2 42.23 6.92 -4.22
N CYS A 3 41.29 6.56 -5.11
CA CYS A 3 40.03 7.30 -5.28
C CYS A 3 38.79 6.64 -4.64
N GLN A 4 38.89 5.42 -4.10
CA GLN A 4 37.73 4.69 -3.54
C GLN A 4 37.56 4.83 -2.01
N ARG A 5 38.49 5.49 -1.29
CA ARG A 5 38.40 5.60 0.18
C ARG A 5 37.65 6.85 0.68
N GLN A 6 37.42 7.86 -0.15
CA GLN A 6 36.70 9.08 0.27
C GLN A 6 35.17 8.94 0.23
N GLY A 7 34.62 8.05 -0.63
CA GLY A 7 33.16 7.82 -0.70
C GLY A 7 32.58 7.02 0.47
N CYS A 8 33.40 6.28 1.21
CA CYS A 8 32.94 5.41 2.30
C CYS A 8 32.79 6.16 3.64
N VAL A 9 33.46 7.31 3.81
CA VAL A 9 33.45 8.08 5.07
C VAL A 9 32.20 8.99 5.17
N HIS A 10 31.58 9.35 4.05
CA HIS A 10 30.39 10.21 4.04
C HIS A 10 29.06 9.46 4.31
N LEU A 11 28.98 8.16 4.01
CA LEU A 11 27.77 7.35 4.25
C LEU A 11 27.44 7.14 5.73
N ASN A 12 28.33 7.52 6.66
CA ASN A 12 28.20 7.23 8.09
C ASN A 12 27.58 8.37 8.91
N ARG A 13 26.90 9.34 8.25
CA ARG A 13 26.29 10.49 8.94
C ARG A 13 24.77 10.49 9.00
N MET A 14 24.10 9.83 8.07
CA MET A 14 22.62 9.81 8.02
C MET A 14 22.03 8.73 8.92
N LEU A 15 20.77 8.92 9.33
CA LEU A 15 19.99 7.96 10.14
C LEU A 15 20.57 7.73 11.54
N LYS A 16 21.17 8.76 12.12
CA LYS A 16 21.63 8.70 13.51
C LYS A 16 20.43 8.62 14.45
N PRO A 17 20.42 7.71 15.43
CA PRO A 17 19.35 7.67 16.42
C PRO A 17 19.25 9.00 17.19
N LEU A 18 18.01 9.44 17.43
CA LEU A 18 17.72 10.59 18.27
C LEU A 18 18.19 10.32 19.70
N ALA A 19 19.07 11.18 20.19
CA ALA A 19 19.57 11.11 21.56
C ALA A 19 18.42 11.25 22.58
N ALA A 20 18.44 10.43 23.64
CA ALA A 20 17.34 10.33 24.61
C ALA A 20 17.05 11.66 25.33
N GLU A 21 18.08 12.48 25.53
CA GLU A 21 18.02 13.79 26.18
C GLU A 21 17.31 14.83 25.31
N LYS A 22 17.25 14.58 23.99
CA LYS A 22 16.48 15.38 23.05
C LYS A 22 15.02 14.91 22.97
N TRP A 23 14.61 13.80 23.58
CA TRP A 23 13.23 13.35 23.55
C TRP A 23 12.35 14.25 24.42
N ASP A 24 11.23 14.71 23.84
CA ASP A 24 10.32 15.62 24.52
C ASP A 24 8.87 15.32 24.12
N TYR A 25 7.92 15.91 24.86
CA TYR A 25 6.48 15.75 24.60
C TYR A 25 6.12 16.04 23.13
N GLY A 26 6.70 17.08 22.54
CA GLY A 26 6.43 17.46 21.17
C GLY A 26 7.00 16.48 20.13
N LYS A 27 8.07 15.74 20.44
CA LYS A 27 8.62 14.67 19.59
C LYS A 27 7.82 13.37 19.73
N ALA A 28 7.36 13.05 20.94
CA ALA A 28 6.39 11.97 21.17
C ALA A 28 5.09 12.23 20.39
N ALA A 29 4.54 13.45 20.49
CA ALA A 29 3.36 13.86 19.73
C ALA A 29 3.61 13.81 18.21
N HIS A 30 4.81 14.21 17.76
CA HIS A 30 5.18 14.13 16.35
C HIS A 30 5.18 12.68 15.86
N LEU A 31 5.84 11.77 16.59
CA LEU A 31 5.88 10.34 16.27
C LEU A 31 4.45 9.77 16.16
N LEU A 32 3.59 10.02 17.15
CA LEU A 32 2.21 9.52 17.15
C LEU A 32 1.38 10.08 15.98
N ASN A 33 1.62 11.32 15.57
CA ASN A 33 0.97 11.91 14.39
C ASN A 33 1.45 11.28 13.07
N ARG A 34 2.74 10.95 12.95
CA ARG A 34 3.31 10.41 11.70
C ARG A 34 3.15 8.90 11.58
N ALA A 35 3.54 8.16 12.61
CA ALA A 35 3.50 6.70 12.71
C ALA A 35 2.15 6.17 13.24
N GLY A 36 1.12 7.01 13.24
CA GLY A 36 -0.25 6.70 13.62
C GLY A 36 -1.18 7.78 13.09
N PHE A 37 -2.24 8.09 13.83
CA PHE A 37 -3.19 9.15 13.46
C PHE A 37 -3.24 10.27 14.50
N GLY A 38 -2.19 10.45 15.29
CA GLY A 38 -2.22 11.31 16.47
C GLY A 38 -2.97 10.64 17.63
N GLY A 39 -3.28 11.38 18.68
CA GLY A 39 -3.98 10.86 19.84
C GLY A 39 -4.14 11.91 20.94
N PRO A 40 -4.93 11.59 21.98
CA PRO A 40 -5.12 12.47 23.14
C PRO A 40 -3.82 12.62 23.95
N PRO A 41 -3.74 13.63 24.84
CA PRO A 41 -2.55 13.89 25.65
C PRO A 41 -2.01 12.67 26.39
N GLY A 42 -2.89 11.80 26.93
CA GLY A 42 -2.47 10.60 27.65
C GLY A 42 -1.67 9.59 26.81
N GLU A 43 -2.00 9.43 25.52
CA GLU A 43 -1.21 8.56 24.62
C GLU A 43 0.16 9.17 24.32
N ILE A 44 0.24 10.50 24.23
CA ILE A 44 1.50 11.22 24.02
C ILE A 44 2.41 11.07 25.24
N GLU A 45 1.84 11.22 26.45
CA GLU A 45 2.56 11.03 27.72
C GLU A 45 3.05 9.59 27.89
N ALA A 46 2.26 8.60 27.47
CA ALA A 46 2.67 7.20 27.47
C ALA A 46 3.90 6.97 26.58
N LEU A 47 3.94 7.52 25.36
CA LEU A 47 5.12 7.45 24.49
C LEU A 47 6.30 8.26 25.04
N LEU A 48 6.04 9.41 25.66
CA LEU A 48 7.09 10.22 26.29
C LEU A 48 7.82 9.42 27.38
N ALA A 49 7.07 8.74 28.24
CA ALA A 49 7.60 7.94 29.35
C ALA A 49 8.45 6.74 28.89
N LEU A 50 8.21 6.22 27.70
CA LEU A 50 8.99 5.10 27.14
C LEU A 50 10.40 5.52 26.66
N GLY A 51 10.59 6.79 26.30
CA GLY A 51 11.77 7.23 25.55
C GLY A 51 11.67 6.91 24.05
N PRO A 52 12.58 7.44 23.22
CA PRO A 52 12.42 7.43 21.76
C PRO A 52 12.42 6.02 21.16
N GLU A 53 13.38 5.17 21.54
CA GLU A 53 13.53 3.83 20.98
C GLU A 53 12.33 2.94 21.33
N LYS A 54 12.00 2.82 22.62
CA LYS A 54 10.86 2.01 23.07
C LYS A 54 9.51 2.55 22.57
N ALA A 55 9.37 3.86 22.37
CA ALA A 55 8.17 4.44 21.76
C ALA A 55 8.03 4.01 20.28
N VAL A 56 9.13 3.96 19.53
CA VAL A 56 9.14 3.42 18.16
C VAL A 56 8.86 1.92 18.18
N ASP A 57 9.52 1.15 19.06
CA ASP A 57 9.30 -0.30 19.19
C ASP A 57 7.83 -0.63 19.47
N ARG A 58 7.18 0.15 20.35
CA ARG A 58 5.77 -0.02 20.69
C ARG A 58 4.83 0.06 19.48
N LEU A 59 5.22 0.83 18.44
CA LEU A 59 4.46 1.01 17.21
C LEU A 59 4.86 0.02 16.11
N VAL A 60 6.16 -0.29 16.01
CA VAL A 60 6.73 -1.12 14.94
C VAL A 60 6.62 -2.62 15.23
N ASP A 61 6.68 -3.02 16.50
CA ASP A 61 6.58 -4.43 16.94
C ASP A 61 5.17 -4.74 17.45
N ASP A 62 4.19 -4.53 16.58
CA ASP A 62 2.77 -4.60 16.91
C ASP A 62 2.17 -6.02 16.74
N GLU A 63 2.95 -7.01 16.28
CA GLU A 63 2.45 -8.37 16.02
C GLU A 63 1.87 -9.04 17.25
N ALA A 64 2.47 -8.76 18.41
CA ALA A 64 2.04 -9.32 19.70
C ALA A 64 0.77 -8.64 20.25
N VAL A 65 0.35 -7.50 19.70
CA VAL A 65 -0.82 -6.73 20.17
C VAL A 65 -2.07 -7.34 19.58
N PRO A 66 -2.97 -8.03 20.31
CA PRO A 66 -4.13 -8.67 19.70
C PRO A 66 -5.02 -7.65 18.97
N ASP A 67 -5.51 -8.03 17.80
CA ASP A 67 -6.47 -7.25 17.02
C ASP A 67 -7.76 -8.06 16.90
N LEU A 68 -8.74 -7.68 17.71
CA LEU A 68 -10.03 -8.38 17.83
C LEU A 68 -11.14 -7.68 17.03
N THR A 69 -10.80 -6.70 16.19
CA THR A 69 -11.82 -6.02 15.41
C THR A 69 -12.37 -6.96 14.34
N PRO A 70 -13.67 -7.32 14.39
CA PRO A 70 -14.24 -8.28 13.46
C PRO A 70 -14.26 -7.72 12.03
N ALA A 71 -14.11 -8.60 11.05
CA ALA A 71 -14.36 -8.24 9.66
C ALA A 71 -15.88 -8.06 9.42
N PRO A 72 -16.30 -7.25 8.43
CA PRO A 72 -17.71 -7.14 8.05
C PRO A 72 -18.30 -8.52 7.69
N GLU A 73 -19.54 -8.79 8.08
CA GLU A 73 -20.15 -10.13 7.98
C GLU A 73 -20.20 -10.67 6.54
N TRP A 74 -20.38 -9.78 5.55
CA TRP A 74 -20.45 -10.13 4.14
C TRP A 74 -19.11 -10.51 3.50
N THR A 75 -18.00 -10.45 4.24
CA THR A 75 -16.68 -10.89 3.75
C THR A 75 -16.49 -12.40 3.79
N LYS A 76 -17.36 -13.11 4.53
CA LYS A 76 -17.37 -14.57 4.60
C LYS A 76 -17.61 -15.16 3.20
N PRO A 77 -16.90 -16.23 2.80
CA PRO A 77 -17.13 -16.88 1.51
C PRO A 77 -18.58 -17.35 1.36
N ASP A 78 -19.19 -17.05 0.21
CA ASP A 78 -20.50 -17.59 -0.15
C ASP A 78 -20.32 -18.93 -0.88
N PRO A 79 -20.66 -20.08 -0.24
CA PRO A 79 -20.51 -21.40 -0.85
C PRO A 79 -21.45 -21.62 -2.05
N GLU A 80 -22.51 -20.82 -2.18
CA GLU A 80 -23.50 -20.95 -3.24
C GLU A 80 -23.21 -20.05 -4.45
N ARG A 81 -22.19 -19.17 -4.37
CA ARG A 81 -21.86 -18.20 -5.43
C ARG A 81 -21.76 -18.82 -6.81
N ALA A 82 -21.06 -19.96 -6.94
CA ALA A 82 -20.91 -20.65 -8.22
C ALA A 82 -22.26 -21.13 -8.80
N ARG A 83 -23.16 -21.63 -7.94
CA ARG A 83 -24.51 -22.06 -8.35
C ARG A 83 -25.37 -20.86 -8.72
N GLN A 84 -25.30 -19.77 -7.97
CA GLN A 84 -26.01 -18.52 -8.27
C GLN A 84 -25.57 -17.94 -9.62
N LEU A 85 -24.27 -17.89 -9.91
CA LEU A 85 -23.73 -17.44 -11.20
C LEU A 85 -24.19 -18.31 -12.37
N ALA A 86 -24.23 -19.64 -12.20
CA ALA A 86 -24.73 -20.55 -13.22
C ALA A 86 -26.25 -20.41 -13.43
N GLY A 87 -27.01 -20.25 -12.34
CA GLY A 87 -28.45 -20.03 -12.39
C GLY A 87 -28.84 -18.72 -13.08
N ALA A 88 -28.07 -17.65 -12.86
CA ALA A 88 -28.32 -16.34 -13.46
C ALA A 88 -28.26 -16.34 -15.00
N GLN A 89 -27.55 -17.30 -15.62
CA GLN A 89 -27.49 -17.43 -17.08
C GLN A 89 -28.81 -17.91 -17.69
N ARG A 90 -29.68 -18.56 -16.89
CA ARG A 90 -30.96 -19.13 -17.35
C ARG A 90 -32.13 -18.15 -17.24
N LEU A 91 -31.91 -16.98 -16.66
CA LEU A 91 -32.94 -15.96 -16.44
C LEU A 91 -33.22 -15.14 -17.69
N SER A 92 -34.43 -14.60 -17.77
CA SER A 92 -34.79 -13.65 -18.82
C SER A 92 -33.90 -12.39 -18.78
N PRO A 93 -33.79 -11.62 -19.88
CA PRO A 93 -33.03 -10.37 -19.88
C PRO A 93 -33.48 -9.36 -18.81
N GLU A 94 -34.79 -9.25 -18.56
CA GLU A 94 -35.37 -8.33 -17.58
C GLU A 94 -35.01 -8.74 -16.14
N GLU A 95 -35.15 -10.03 -15.81
CA GLU A 95 -34.75 -10.57 -14.51
C GLU A 95 -33.26 -10.39 -14.25
N ARG A 96 -32.41 -10.64 -15.27
CA ARG A 96 -30.97 -10.40 -15.17
C ARG A 96 -30.65 -8.93 -14.91
N GLN A 97 -31.33 -8.01 -15.59
CA GLN A 97 -31.12 -6.58 -15.40
C GLN A 97 -31.54 -6.15 -13.99
N LYS A 98 -32.66 -6.66 -13.47
CA LYS A 98 -33.12 -6.41 -12.11
C LYS A 98 -32.09 -6.89 -11.07
N LEU A 99 -31.65 -8.14 -11.16
CA LEU A 99 -30.63 -8.71 -10.26
C LEU A 99 -29.31 -7.94 -10.33
N GLN A 100 -28.89 -7.51 -11.52
CA GLN A 100 -27.68 -6.69 -11.67
C GLN A 100 -27.80 -5.34 -10.96
N ARG A 101 -28.96 -4.68 -11.00
CA ARG A 101 -29.19 -3.41 -10.29
C ARG A 101 -29.20 -3.62 -8.77
N GLU A 102 -29.87 -4.66 -8.30
CA GLU A 102 -29.89 -5.04 -6.88
C GLU A 102 -28.47 -5.36 -6.39
N GLU A 103 -27.68 -6.08 -7.17
CA GLU A 103 -26.28 -6.37 -6.87
C GLU A 103 -25.44 -5.10 -6.81
N GLN A 104 -25.57 -4.22 -7.80
CA GLN A 104 -24.84 -2.95 -7.83
C GLN A 104 -25.13 -2.09 -6.59
N GLN A 105 -26.41 -2.00 -6.19
CA GLN A 105 -26.78 -1.29 -4.97
C GLN A 105 -26.17 -1.95 -3.73
N ARG A 106 -26.28 -3.28 -3.62
CA ARG A 106 -25.68 -4.04 -2.51
C ARG A 106 -24.17 -3.85 -2.41
N GLN A 107 -23.46 -3.83 -3.53
CA GLN A 107 -22.01 -3.61 -3.55
C GLN A 107 -21.65 -2.18 -3.12
N ARG A 108 -22.47 -1.18 -3.47
CA ARG A 108 -22.30 0.20 -3.00
C ARG A 108 -22.54 0.35 -1.51
N ASP A 109 -23.57 -0.31 -0.97
CA ASP A 109 -23.85 -0.29 0.46
C ASP A 109 -22.69 -0.93 1.25
N ARG A 110 -22.18 -2.08 0.76
CA ARG A 110 -20.99 -2.74 1.32
C ARG A 110 -19.74 -1.90 1.23
N LEU A 111 -19.56 -1.10 0.17
CA LEU A 111 -18.44 -0.18 0.05
C LEU A 111 -18.49 0.87 1.17
N VAL A 112 -19.65 1.49 1.40
CA VAL A 112 -19.81 2.50 2.48
C VAL A 112 -19.56 1.87 3.85
N GLU A 113 -20.05 0.65 4.08
CA GLU A 113 -19.75 -0.11 5.30
C GLU A 113 -18.24 -0.39 5.45
N LEU A 114 -17.57 -0.81 4.38
CA LEU A 114 -16.13 -1.07 4.36
C LEU A 114 -15.31 0.19 4.68
N GLN A 115 -15.69 1.34 4.10
CA GLN A 115 -15.08 2.64 4.40
C GLN A 115 -15.23 2.99 5.88
N GLY A 116 -16.44 2.87 6.42
CA GLY A 116 -16.70 3.11 7.84
C GLY A 116 -15.92 2.18 8.76
N TRP A 117 -15.94 0.88 8.45
CA TRP A 117 -15.19 -0.14 9.19
C TRP A 117 -13.69 0.17 9.23
N TRP A 118 -13.10 0.56 8.10
CA TRP A 118 -11.67 0.85 8.05
C TRP A 118 -11.33 2.15 8.79
N LEU A 119 -12.16 3.19 8.69
CA LEU A 119 -11.99 4.42 9.46
C LEU A 119 -12.07 4.16 10.97
N GLN A 120 -12.99 3.31 11.43
CA GLN A 120 -13.08 2.88 12.82
C GLN A 120 -11.79 2.18 13.28
N ARG A 121 -11.21 1.32 12.44
CA ARG A 121 -9.90 0.69 12.71
C ARG A 121 -8.77 1.70 12.79
N MET A 122 -8.72 2.69 11.90
CA MET A 122 -7.71 3.76 12.00
C MET A 122 -7.87 4.60 13.27
N ALA A 123 -9.11 4.85 13.70
CA ALA A 123 -9.43 5.71 14.83
C ALA A 123 -9.20 5.03 16.19
N TYR A 124 -9.57 3.75 16.31
CA TYR A 124 -9.64 3.05 17.61
C TYR A 124 -8.91 1.71 17.63
N GLY A 125 -8.38 1.25 16.50
CA GLY A 125 -7.66 0.00 16.41
C GLY A 125 -6.36 0.02 17.23
N PRO A 126 -5.93 -1.13 17.77
CA PRO A 126 -4.79 -1.19 18.69
C PRO A 126 -3.42 -1.09 18.00
N ARG A 127 -3.40 -1.06 16.65
CA ARG A 127 -2.21 -1.11 15.79
C ARG A 127 -2.16 0.09 14.82
N PRO A 128 -1.94 1.31 15.31
CA PRO A 128 -2.08 2.52 14.49
C PRO A 128 -1.07 2.62 13.34
N LEU A 129 0.19 2.19 13.54
CA LEU A 129 1.19 2.18 12.48
C LEU A 129 0.81 1.22 11.35
N ARG A 130 0.26 0.05 11.69
CA ARG A 130 -0.19 -0.93 10.70
C ARG A 130 -1.28 -0.34 9.80
N GLU A 131 -2.31 0.29 10.37
CA GLU A 131 -3.34 0.95 9.56
C GLU A 131 -2.79 2.15 8.77
N LYS A 132 -1.78 2.85 9.29
CA LYS A 132 -1.08 3.91 8.57
C LYS A 132 -0.34 3.38 7.34
N MET A 133 0.30 2.22 7.46
CA MET A 133 0.92 1.50 6.33
C MET A 133 -0.12 0.96 5.36
N VAL A 134 -1.26 0.43 5.82
CA VAL A 134 -2.35 0.02 4.93
C VAL A 134 -2.86 1.21 4.11
N LEU A 135 -2.98 2.40 4.71
CA LEU A 135 -3.36 3.61 3.98
C LEU A 135 -2.31 4.01 2.94
N PHE A 136 -1.02 3.90 3.27
CA PHE A 136 0.07 4.10 2.32
C PHE A 136 -0.03 3.11 1.14
N TRP A 137 -0.16 1.82 1.42
CA TRP A 137 -0.24 0.78 0.39
C TRP A 137 -1.48 0.91 -0.49
N HIS A 138 -2.62 1.25 0.10
CA HIS A 138 -3.84 1.54 -0.64
C HIS A 138 -3.66 2.73 -1.60
N GLY A 139 -2.93 3.78 -1.20
CA GLY A 139 -2.62 4.90 -2.08
C GLY A 139 -1.56 4.55 -3.13
N HIS A 140 -0.60 3.71 -2.77
CA HIS A 140 0.52 3.31 -3.63
C HIS A 140 0.09 2.34 -4.73
N PHE A 141 -0.63 1.28 -4.38
CA PHE A 141 -1.17 0.27 -5.28
C PHE A 141 -2.64 0.57 -5.59
N ALA A 142 -2.87 1.76 -6.13
CA ALA A 142 -4.21 2.30 -6.31
C ALA A 142 -5.07 1.36 -7.16
N THR A 143 -6.17 0.88 -6.57
CA THR A 143 -7.15 -0.03 -7.17
C THR A 143 -8.53 0.56 -6.95
N SER A 144 -9.33 0.74 -8.01
CA SER A 144 -10.63 1.42 -7.91
C SER A 144 -11.82 0.47 -7.94
N PHE A 145 -12.67 0.59 -6.90
CA PHE A 145 -13.96 -0.06 -6.81
C PHE A 145 -14.86 0.28 -8.01
N GLU A 146 -14.74 1.47 -8.61
CA GLU A 146 -15.59 1.85 -9.75
C GLU A 146 -15.44 0.91 -10.96
N LYS A 147 -14.26 0.30 -11.12
CA LYS A 147 -13.99 -0.74 -12.12
C LYS A 147 -14.12 -2.16 -11.55
N VAL A 148 -13.64 -2.41 -10.33
CA VAL A 148 -13.68 -3.75 -9.71
C VAL A 148 -15.10 -4.19 -9.35
N ARG A 149 -15.89 -3.28 -8.79
CA ARG A 149 -17.33 -3.42 -8.43
C ARG A 149 -17.64 -4.64 -7.54
N ASP A 150 -16.69 -5.03 -6.70
CA ASP A 150 -16.85 -6.12 -5.73
C ASP A 150 -16.14 -5.75 -4.42
N ALA A 151 -16.93 -5.40 -3.40
CA ALA A 151 -16.45 -4.95 -2.09
C ALA A 151 -15.68 -6.05 -1.35
N THR A 152 -15.97 -7.33 -1.62
CA THR A 152 -15.23 -8.46 -1.02
C THR A 152 -13.80 -8.51 -1.56
N LEU A 153 -13.60 -8.22 -2.84
CA LEU A 153 -12.25 -8.13 -3.41
C LEU A 153 -11.49 -6.92 -2.85
N MET A 154 -12.14 -5.75 -2.73
CA MET A 154 -11.52 -4.56 -2.14
C MET A 154 -11.13 -4.77 -0.67
N TRP A 155 -12.00 -5.39 0.12
CA TRP A 155 -11.69 -5.77 1.51
C TRP A 155 -10.51 -6.73 1.57
N ARG A 156 -10.48 -7.77 0.73
CA ARG A 156 -9.39 -8.76 0.74
C ARG A 156 -8.04 -8.15 0.40
N GLN A 157 -8.00 -7.23 -0.58
CA GLN A 157 -6.79 -6.49 -0.90
C GLN A 157 -6.33 -5.64 0.30
N ASN A 158 -7.27 -4.97 0.99
CA ASN A 158 -6.99 -4.22 2.21
C ASN A 158 -6.44 -5.10 3.35
N GLU A 159 -6.99 -6.31 3.53
CA GLU A 159 -6.44 -7.32 4.47
C GLU A 159 -5.04 -7.78 4.06
N MET A 160 -4.78 -7.99 2.78
CA MET A 160 -3.45 -8.36 2.28
C MET A 160 -2.44 -7.27 2.61
N PHE A 161 -2.77 -6.00 2.35
CA PHE A 161 -1.93 -4.87 2.76
C PHE A 161 -1.74 -4.81 4.28
N ARG A 162 -2.72 -5.23 5.09
CA ARG A 162 -2.59 -5.28 6.56
C ARG A 162 -1.69 -6.41 7.03
N ARG A 163 -1.75 -7.57 6.37
CA ARG A 163 -0.88 -8.71 6.65
C ARG A 163 0.57 -8.40 6.32
N LEU A 164 0.81 -7.72 5.19
CA LEU A 164 2.14 -7.39 4.67
C LEU A 164 2.60 -5.96 4.96
N ALA A 165 1.88 -5.24 5.84
CA ALA A 165 2.04 -3.81 6.08
C ALA A 165 3.49 -3.38 6.30
N THR A 166 4.26 -4.17 7.06
CA THR A 166 5.67 -3.93 7.40
C THR A 166 6.59 -5.07 6.96
N GLY A 167 6.13 -5.94 6.04
CA GLY A 167 6.84 -7.14 5.58
C GLY A 167 7.85 -6.88 4.47
N ASN A 168 8.03 -7.87 3.60
CA ASN A 168 9.00 -7.85 2.51
C ASN A 168 8.47 -7.15 1.24
N TRP A 169 9.33 -6.40 0.55
CA TRP A 169 8.94 -5.72 -0.69
C TRP A 169 8.56 -6.65 -1.83
N LEU A 170 9.34 -7.70 -2.06
CA LEU A 170 9.08 -8.63 -3.17
C LEU A 170 7.79 -9.40 -2.92
N GLU A 171 7.58 -9.88 -1.69
CA GLU A 171 6.33 -10.55 -1.31
C GLU A 171 5.12 -9.63 -1.52
N LEU A 172 5.18 -8.39 -1.04
CA LEU A 172 4.10 -7.42 -1.23
C LEU A 172 3.81 -7.14 -2.71
N LEU A 173 4.85 -6.99 -3.52
CA LEU A 173 4.70 -6.73 -4.96
C LEU A 173 4.09 -7.95 -5.69
N ILE A 174 4.53 -9.17 -5.38
CA ILE A 174 3.98 -10.42 -5.93
C ILE A 174 2.51 -10.59 -5.53
N GLU A 175 2.21 -10.46 -4.24
CA GLU A 175 0.85 -10.64 -3.71
C GLU A 175 -0.12 -9.60 -4.28
N THR A 176 0.34 -8.36 -4.46
CA THR A 176 -0.46 -7.31 -5.13
C THR A 176 -0.65 -7.60 -6.61
N ALA A 177 0.39 -8.04 -7.32
CA ALA A 177 0.29 -8.30 -8.76
C ALA A 177 -0.63 -9.50 -9.08
N LYS A 178 -0.79 -10.43 -8.13
CA LYS A 178 -1.72 -11.56 -8.22
C LYS A 178 -3.10 -11.27 -7.61
N ASP A 179 -3.28 -10.16 -6.91
CA ASP A 179 -4.53 -9.82 -6.25
C ASP A 179 -5.68 -9.68 -7.28
N PRO A 180 -6.82 -10.37 -7.08
CA PRO A 180 -7.97 -10.28 -7.98
C PRO A 180 -8.46 -8.87 -8.31
N ALA A 181 -8.45 -7.95 -7.35
CA ALA A 181 -8.90 -6.58 -7.58
C ALA A 181 -7.91 -5.85 -8.50
N MET A 182 -6.61 -6.02 -8.29
CA MET A 182 -5.55 -5.49 -9.16
C MET A 182 -5.62 -6.07 -10.59
N LEU A 183 -5.82 -7.39 -10.71
CA LEU A 183 -5.93 -8.06 -12.01
C LEU A 183 -7.13 -7.59 -12.84
N ILE A 184 -8.23 -7.19 -12.18
CA ILE A 184 -9.39 -6.57 -12.83
C ILE A 184 -9.08 -5.10 -13.15
N TRP A 185 -8.49 -4.38 -12.20
CA TRP A 185 -8.23 -2.94 -12.32
C TRP A 185 -7.36 -2.60 -13.52
N LEU A 186 -6.31 -3.39 -13.78
CA LEU A 186 -5.38 -3.16 -14.89
C LEU A 186 -5.58 -4.13 -16.07
N ASP A 187 -6.76 -4.77 -16.14
CA ASP A 187 -7.16 -5.72 -17.20
C ASP A 187 -6.23 -6.91 -17.41
N GLN A 188 -5.35 -7.20 -16.44
CA GLN A 188 -4.38 -8.28 -16.51
C GLN A 188 -5.03 -9.65 -16.65
N ALA A 189 -6.23 -9.86 -16.11
CA ALA A 189 -6.93 -11.13 -16.22
C ALA A 189 -7.17 -11.59 -17.68
N GLN A 190 -7.08 -10.68 -18.66
CA GLN A 190 -7.23 -10.94 -20.09
C GLN A 190 -5.89 -11.21 -20.82
N SER A 191 -4.75 -11.09 -20.15
CA SER A 191 -3.42 -11.24 -20.75
C SER A 191 -3.14 -12.68 -21.21
N ARG A 192 -2.85 -12.86 -22.50
CA ARG A 192 -2.52 -14.15 -23.14
C ARG A 192 -1.24 -13.99 -23.96
N LYS A 193 -0.55 -15.09 -24.24
CA LYS A 193 0.66 -15.09 -25.10
C LYS A 193 0.44 -14.46 -26.47
N GLU A 194 -0.76 -14.53 -27.03
CA GLU A 194 -1.10 -13.91 -28.32
C GLU A 194 -1.35 -12.39 -28.21
N ARG A 195 -1.69 -11.90 -27.01
CA ARG A 195 -1.94 -10.49 -26.73
C ARG A 195 -1.51 -10.15 -25.30
N PRO A 196 -0.20 -10.02 -25.04
CA PRO A 196 0.31 -9.64 -23.73
C PRO A 196 -0.18 -8.24 -23.32
N ASN A 197 -0.45 -8.05 -22.02
CA ASN A 197 -0.90 -6.78 -21.48
C ASN A 197 0.28 -5.88 -21.07
N GLU A 198 0.76 -5.07 -22.02
CA GLU A 198 1.84 -4.11 -21.80
C GLU A 198 1.49 -3.01 -20.79
N ASN A 199 0.22 -2.64 -20.67
CA ASN A 199 -0.20 -1.62 -19.70
C ASN A 199 0.10 -2.07 -18.27
N PHE A 200 -0.23 -3.32 -17.91
CA PHE A 200 0.06 -3.81 -16.56
C PHE A 200 1.55 -3.89 -16.27
N ALA A 201 2.36 -4.37 -17.23
CA ALA A 201 3.82 -4.38 -17.07
C ALA A 201 4.41 -2.97 -16.89
N ARG A 202 3.90 -1.99 -17.64
CA ARG A 202 4.30 -0.59 -17.52
C ARG A 202 3.92 -0.01 -16.16
N GLU A 203 2.69 -0.18 -15.69
CA GLU A 203 2.24 0.33 -14.40
C GLU A 203 3.07 -0.26 -13.23
N VAL A 204 3.39 -1.55 -13.30
CA VAL A 204 4.27 -2.20 -12.31
C VAL A 204 5.65 -1.56 -12.26
N MET A 205 6.27 -1.27 -13.41
CA MET A 205 7.58 -0.64 -13.46
C MET A 205 7.53 0.86 -13.14
N GLU A 206 6.66 1.61 -13.80
CA GLU A 206 6.62 3.08 -13.73
C GLU A 206 6.01 3.57 -12.42
N VAL A 207 4.85 3.04 -12.03
CA VAL A 207 4.04 3.61 -10.95
C VAL A 207 4.30 2.93 -9.62
N PHE A 208 4.56 1.62 -9.62
CA PHE A 208 4.66 0.84 -8.39
C PHE A 208 6.10 0.56 -7.94
N ALA A 209 7.08 0.48 -8.84
CA ALA A 209 8.38 -0.06 -8.44
C ALA A 209 9.61 0.78 -8.76
N LEU A 210 9.74 1.37 -9.95
CA LEU A 210 10.99 1.98 -10.42
C LEU A 210 10.89 3.49 -10.63
N GLY A 211 9.75 3.96 -11.13
CA GLY A 211 9.61 5.33 -11.64
C GLY A 211 9.88 5.41 -13.15
N GLU A 212 9.52 6.54 -13.73
CA GLU A 212 9.74 6.86 -15.14
C GLU A 212 11.24 6.92 -15.48
N GLY A 213 11.61 6.41 -16.66
CA GLY A 213 13.00 6.45 -17.17
C GLY A 213 13.91 5.33 -16.68
N GLU A 214 13.42 4.40 -15.86
CA GLU A 214 14.20 3.28 -15.31
C GLU A 214 14.04 1.95 -16.06
N TYR A 215 13.32 1.96 -17.19
CA TYR A 215 13.05 0.82 -18.06
C TYR A 215 12.93 1.27 -19.51
N THR A 216 12.99 0.32 -20.45
CA THR A 216 12.79 0.54 -21.88
C THR A 216 11.43 0.00 -22.33
N GLU A 217 10.98 0.42 -23.51
CA GLU A 217 9.79 -0.18 -24.15
C GLU A 217 9.94 -1.69 -24.40
N ASN A 218 11.18 -2.15 -24.65
CA ASN A 218 11.45 -3.58 -24.75
C ASN A 218 11.24 -4.29 -23.40
N ASP A 219 11.65 -3.69 -22.28
CA ASP A 219 11.39 -4.26 -20.95
C ASP A 219 9.88 -4.35 -20.67
N VAL A 220 9.09 -3.39 -21.18
CA VAL A 220 7.62 -3.43 -21.07
C VAL A 220 7.04 -4.61 -21.84
N ALA A 221 7.42 -4.76 -23.12
CA ALA A 221 6.94 -5.85 -23.96
C ALA A 221 7.33 -7.22 -23.38
N GLU A 222 8.59 -7.37 -22.94
CA GLU A 222 9.11 -8.62 -22.38
C GLU A 222 8.53 -8.93 -20.98
N GLY A 223 8.34 -7.91 -20.15
CA GLY A 223 7.61 -8.04 -18.88
C GLY A 223 6.15 -8.43 -19.08
N ALA A 224 5.48 -7.87 -20.09
CA ALA A 224 4.11 -8.24 -20.44
C ALA A 224 4.00 -9.71 -20.83
N ARG A 225 4.96 -10.20 -21.64
CA ARG A 225 5.07 -11.63 -21.98
C ARG A 225 5.26 -12.49 -20.72
N ALA A 226 6.10 -12.07 -19.78
CA ALA A 226 6.34 -12.78 -18.52
C ALA A 226 5.06 -12.90 -17.66
N LEU A 227 4.22 -11.87 -17.67
CA LEU A 227 2.97 -11.85 -16.88
C LEU A 227 1.79 -12.59 -17.55
N THR A 228 1.92 -13.07 -18.79
CA THR A 228 0.84 -13.78 -19.48
C THR A 228 0.39 -15.04 -18.73
N GLY A 229 -0.91 -15.35 -18.81
CA GLY A 229 -1.50 -16.53 -18.13
C GLY A 229 -1.93 -16.29 -16.68
N TRP A 230 -1.49 -15.19 -16.05
CA TRP A 230 -2.07 -14.74 -14.78
C TRP A 230 -3.50 -14.24 -14.98
N THR A 231 -4.45 -14.81 -14.24
CA THR A 231 -5.87 -14.52 -14.40
C THR A 231 -6.64 -14.63 -13.07
N TYR A 232 -7.93 -14.37 -13.15
CA TYR A 232 -8.86 -14.39 -12.03
C TYR A 232 -9.98 -15.41 -12.26
N ASP A 233 -10.13 -16.35 -11.33
CA ASP A 233 -11.28 -17.24 -11.27
C ASP A 233 -12.45 -16.52 -10.59
N ARG A 234 -13.45 -16.11 -11.38
CA ARG A 234 -14.64 -15.37 -10.90
C ARG A 234 -15.51 -16.17 -9.94
N ALA A 235 -15.55 -17.50 -10.08
CA ALA A 235 -16.40 -18.36 -9.26
C ALA A 235 -15.74 -18.63 -7.91
N ALA A 236 -14.46 -18.97 -7.91
CA ALA A 236 -13.67 -19.17 -6.69
C ALA A 236 -13.17 -17.85 -6.06
N GLN A 237 -13.40 -16.73 -6.73
CA GLN A 237 -12.92 -15.40 -6.37
C GLN A 237 -11.42 -15.37 -6.03
N ARG A 238 -10.55 -16.04 -6.80
CA ARG A 238 -9.12 -16.12 -6.50
C ARG A 238 -8.24 -16.01 -7.74
N PHE A 239 -6.96 -15.72 -7.52
CA PHE A 239 -5.93 -15.84 -8.54
C PHE A 239 -5.95 -17.23 -9.17
N ALA A 240 -5.71 -17.28 -10.48
CA ALA A 240 -5.45 -18.50 -11.21
C ALA A 240 -4.30 -18.28 -12.19
N ASN A 241 -3.38 -19.24 -12.27
CA ASN A 241 -2.39 -19.30 -13.33
C ASN A 241 -2.87 -20.29 -14.40
N ARG A 242 -2.82 -19.89 -15.67
CA ARG A 242 -3.21 -20.71 -16.83
C ARG A 242 -1.98 -20.94 -17.73
N PRO A 243 -1.23 -22.03 -17.53
CA PRO A 243 0.00 -22.29 -18.30
C PRO A 243 -0.19 -22.29 -19.83
N ALA A 244 -1.35 -22.74 -20.33
CA ALA A 244 -1.65 -22.74 -21.76
C ALA A 244 -1.70 -21.33 -22.39
N TRP A 245 -1.96 -20.32 -21.57
CA TRP A 245 -2.03 -18.91 -21.96
C TRP A 245 -0.70 -18.17 -21.77
N HIS A 246 0.26 -18.80 -21.11
CA HIS A 246 1.56 -18.21 -20.83
C HIS A 246 2.50 -18.33 -22.03
N ASP A 247 3.27 -17.28 -22.29
CA ASP A 247 4.39 -17.30 -23.22
C ASP A 247 5.62 -17.85 -22.50
N ALA A 248 5.90 -19.15 -22.70
CA ALA A 248 7.07 -19.82 -22.14
C ALA A 248 8.37 -19.57 -22.92
N GLY A 249 8.34 -18.69 -23.93
CA GLY A 249 9.51 -18.33 -24.72
C GLY A 249 10.56 -17.57 -23.91
N LYS A 250 11.78 -17.54 -24.46
CA LYS A 250 12.91 -16.78 -23.92
C LYS A 250 12.60 -15.29 -23.97
N LYS A 251 13.01 -14.57 -22.92
CA LYS A 251 12.77 -13.15 -22.70
C LYS A 251 14.04 -12.42 -22.33
N VAL A 252 14.13 -11.15 -22.71
CA VAL A 252 15.24 -10.26 -22.33
C VAL A 252 14.68 -9.09 -21.53
N ILE A 253 14.90 -9.10 -20.22
CA ILE A 253 14.39 -8.08 -19.30
C ILE A 253 15.57 -7.47 -18.55
N PHE A 254 15.74 -6.16 -18.65
CA PHE A 254 16.86 -5.39 -18.10
C PHE A 254 18.23 -5.94 -18.52
N GLY A 255 18.32 -6.43 -19.76
CA GLY A 255 19.53 -7.05 -20.32
C GLY A 255 19.84 -8.45 -19.80
N LYS A 256 19.01 -9.03 -18.92
CA LYS A 256 19.11 -10.43 -18.51
C LYS A 256 18.23 -11.28 -19.40
N GLU A 257 18.70 -12.47 -19.73
CA GLU A 257 18.01 -13.37 -20.65
C GLU A 257 17.60 -14.67 -19.95
N GLY A 258 16.36 -15.11 -20.13
CA GLY A 258 15.82 -16.31 -19.49
C GLY A 258 14.38 -16.61 -19.88
N ASN A 259 13.86 -17.78 -19.51
CA ASN A 259 12.44 -18.11 -19.69
C ASN A 259 11.63 -17.57 -18.52
N PHE A 260 11.71 -16.25 -18.28
CA PHE A 260 11.14 -15.62 -17.10
C PHE A 260 9.62 -15.73 -17.08
N ASP A 261 9.07 -16.05 -15.90
CA ASP A 261 7.65 -15.91 -15.60
C ASP A 261 7.34 -14.59 -14.87
N GLY A 262 6.09 -14.44 -14.45
CA GLY A 262 5.65 -13.21 -13.80
C GLY A 262 6.30 -12.97 -12.43
N GLU A 263 6.67 -14.00 -11.67
CA GLU A 263 7.39 -13.82 -10.40
C GLU A 263 8.84 -13.44 -10.65
N ASP A 264 9.50 -14.08 -11.62
CA ASP A 264 10.84 -13.72 -12.06
C ASP A 264 10.91 -12.25 -12.50
N PHE A 265 9.93 -11.78 -13.27
CA PHE A 265 9.83 -10.38 -13.70
C PHE A 265 9.81 -9.41 -12.51
N LEU A 266 9.00 -9.71 -11.48
CA LEU A 266 8.89 -8.87 -10.29
C LEU A 266 10.18 -8.92 -9.45
N GLU A 267 10.83 -10.08 -9.35
CA GLU A 267 12.14 -10.20 -8.70
C GLU A 267 13.21 -9.37 -9.44
N LEU A 268 13.23 -9.43 -10.77
CA LEU A 268 14.14 -8.64 -11.59
C LEU A 268 13.97 -7.14 -11.34
N ILE A 269 12.72 -6.66 -11.23
CA ILE A 269 12.41 -5.28 -10.85
C ILE A 269 12.98 -4.94 -9.46
N VAL A 270 12.64 -5.72 -8.44
CA VAL A 270 13.06 -5.47 -7.04
C VAL A 270 14.58 -5.53 -6.88
N SER A 271 15.26 -6.32 -7.72
CA SER A 271 16.72 -6.42 -7.73
C SER A 271 17.42 -5.15 -8.22
N ARG A 272 16.71 -4.22 -8.88
CA ARG A 272 17.29 -2.96 -9.37
C ARG A 272 17.56 -1.99 -8.21
N PRO A 273 18.69 -1.26 -8.21
CA PRO A 273 18.94 -0.21 -7.23
C PRO A 273 17.84 0.88 -7.21
N ALA A 274 17.28 1.19 -8.39
CA ALA A 274 16.20 2.16 -8.53
C ALA A 274 14.96 1.77 -7.70
N ALA A 275 14.62 0.49 -7.60
CA ALA A 275 13.45 0.03 -6.85
C ALA A 275 13.53 0.40 -5.36
N GLY A 276 14.68 0.15 -4.73
CA GLY A 276 14.93 0.52 -3.34
C GLY A 276 14.89 2.04 -3.15
N ARG A 277 15.49 2.81 -4.07
CA ARG A 277 15.45 4.30 -4.00
C ARG A 277 14.04 4.84 -4.14
N PHE A 278 13.26 4.29 -5.07
CA PHE A 278 11.89 4.69 -5.35
C PHE A 278 11.00 4.51 -4.11
N ILE A 279 10.95 3.30 -3.56
CA ILE A 279 10.02 3.02 -2.47
C ILE A 279 10.41 3.69 -1.16
N THR A 280 11.71 3.78 -0.86
CA THR A 280 12.19 4.45 0.36
C THR A 280 11.98 5.97 0.32
N ARG A 281 12.14 6.61 -0.85
CA ARG A 281 11.79 8.02 -1.07
C ARG A 281 10.30 8.26 -0.84
N LYS A 282 9.44 7.41 -1.42
CA LYS A 282 7.97 7.53 -1.31
C LYS A 282 7.50 7.34 0.14
N LEU A 283 8.05 6.37 0.87
CA LEU A 283 7.79 6.19 2.31
C LEU A 283 8.24 7.40 3.13
N TRP A 284 9.43 7.94 2.87
CA TRP A 284 9.90 9.15 3.57
C TRP A 284 8.95 10.32 3.33
N ARG A 285 8.54 10.59 2.08
CA ARG A 285 7.57 11.65 1.76
C ARG A 285 6.27 11.47 2.53
N PHE A 286 5.73 10.25 2.56
CA PHE A 286 4.48 9.96 3.24
C PHE A 286 4.57 10.23 4.76
N PHE A 287 5.63 9.77 5.42
CA PHE A 287 5.78 9.91 6.87
C PHE A 287 6.33 11.27 7.30
N ALA A 288 7.37 11.78 6.64
CA ALA A 288 8.05 13.02 6.99
C ALA A 288 7.40 14.27 6.34
N GLY A 289 6.58 14.10 5.30
CA GLY A 289 5.89 15.21 4.61
C GLY A 289 6.82 16.13 3.80
N THR A 290 8.05 15.70 3.51
CA THR A 290 9.06 16.48 2.78
C THR A 290 9.79 15.61 1.78
N GLU A 291 10.35 16.24 0.76
CA GLU A 291 11.27 15.57 -0.16
C GLU A 291 12.61 15.31 0.55
N PRO A 292 13.09 14.05 0.60
CA PRO A 292 14.38 13.74 1.20
C PRO A 292 15.54 14.18 0.30
N SER A 293 16.71 14.45 0.90
CA SER A 293 17.93 14.64 0.12
C SER A 293 18.39 13.33 -0.52
N GLU A 294 19.13 13.41 -1.62
CA GLU A 294 19.66 12.22 -2.31
C GLU A 294 20.58 11.36 -1.42
N GLU A 295 21.27 11.99 -0.45
CA GLU A 295 22.09 11.32 0.55
C GLU A 295 21.22 10.50 1.52
N LEU A 296 20.11 11.09 2.01
CA LEU A 296 19.16 10.38 2.88
C LEU A 296 18.47 9.22 2.14
N VAL A 297 18.04 9.43 0.89
CA VAL A 297 17.51 8.34 0.04
C VAL A 297 18.56 7.24 -0.14
N GLY A 298 19.83 7.61 -0.36
CA GLY A 298 20.94 6.65 -0.43
C GLY A 298 21.10 5.83 0.84
N ALA A 299 21.01 6.47 2.02
CA ALA A 299 21.12 5.80 3.30
C ALA A 299 19.93 4.85 3.57
N LEU A 300 18.70 5.32 3.34
CA LEU A 300 17.48 4.53 3.50
C LEU A 300 17.45 3.32 2.55
N ALA A 301 17.72 3.52 1.26
CA ALA A 301 17.75 2.44 0.28
C ALA A 301 18.85 1.41 0.59
N SER A 302 20.02 1.87 1.06
CA SER A 302 21.11 0.98 1.46
C SER A 302 20.75 0.16 2.70
N LEU A 303 20.12 0.78 3.71
CA LEU A 303 19.60 0.07 4.88
C LEU A 303 18.57 -0.98 4.46
N PHE A 304 17.60 -0.57 3.66
CA PHE A 304 16.52 -1.43 3.17
C PHE A 304 17.04 -2.67 2.44
N ARG A 305 18.02 -2.49 1.54
CA ARG A 305 18.66 -3.60 0.85
C ARG A 305 19.42 -4.52 1.80
N ARG A 306 20.17 -3.96 2.77
CA ARG A 306 20.90 -4.77 3.77
C ARG A 306 19.98 -5.55 4.70
N SER A 307 18.77 -5.05 4.94
CA SER A 307 17.74 -5.74 5.73
C SER A 307 16.92 -6.73 4.91
N GLY A 308 17.32 -7.06 3.68
CA GLY A 308 16.59 -8.02 2.83
C GLY A 308 15.32 -7.46 2.19
N ASN A 309 15.20 -6.13 2.05
CA ASN A 309 14.00 -5.42 1.60
C ASN A 309 12.78 -5.55 2.55
N GLU A 310 13.06 -5.68 3.85
CA GLU A 310 12.03 -5.65 4.91
C GLU A 310 11.67 -4.21 5.31
N PHE A 311 10.37 -3.89 5.35
CA PHE A 311 9.91 -2.55 5.72
C PHE A 311 10.02 -2.26 7.21
N LYS A 312 9.82 -3.26 8.08
CA LYS A 312 9.93 -3.08 9.53
C LYS A 312 11.24 -2.41 9.99
N PRO A 313 12.44 -2.94 9.66
CA PRO A 313 13.69 -2.30 10.07
C PRO A 313 13.91 -0.93 9.42
N LEU A 314 13.41 -0.71 8.19
CA LEU A 314 13.45 0.60 7.55
C LEU A 314 12.62 1.64 8.33
N LEU A 315 11.38 1.29 8.70
CA LEU A 315 10.49 2.16 9.47
C LEU A 315 11.06 2.45 10.86
N ARG A 316 11.62 1.45 11.54
CA ARG A 316 12.29 1.66 12.83
C ARG A 316 13.42 2.68 12.72
N ALA A 317 14.33 2.49 11.77
CA ALA A 317 15.45 3.41 11.58
C ALA A 317 14.99 4.82 11.17
N MET A 318 13.98 4.92 10.31
CA MET A 318 13.38 6.20 9.92
C MET A 318 12.83 6.93 11.15
N PHE A 319 11.98 6.28 11.95
CA PHE A 319 11.34 6.90 13.10
C PHE A 319 12.30 7.14 14.26
N CYS A 320 13.40 6.40 14.39
CA CYS A 320 14.43 6.68 15.38
C CYS A 320 15.38 7.80 14.95
N SER A 321 15.40 8.21 13.68
CA SER A 321 16.45 9.10 13.14
C SER A 321 16.31 10.57 13.58
N GLU A 322 17.44 11.26 13.80
CA GLU A 322 17.46 12.71 14.07
C GLU A 322 16.80 13.52 12.93
N GLU A 323 16.98 13.09 11.69
CA GLU A 323 16.42 13.71 10.49
C GLU A 323 14.89 13.78 10.55
N PHE A 324 14.25 12.72 11.06
CA PHE A 324 12.80 12.65 11.21
C PHE A 324 12.24 13.64 12.23
N TYR A 325 13.06 14.08 13.18
CA TYR A 325 12.68 15.08 14.19
C TYR A 325 13.24 16.48 13.91
N SER A 326 13.85 16.68 12.74
CA SER A 326 14.42 17.96 12.35
C SER A 326 13.35 19.06 12.24
N PRO A 327 13.72 20.35 12.39
CA PRO A 327 12.78 21.46 12.20
C PRO A 327 12.07 21.47 10.84
N ALA A 328 12.73 20.97 9.79
CA ALA A 328 12.14 20.85 8.46
C ALA A 328 11.04 19.80 8.37
N VAL A 329 11.10 18.73 9.18
CA VAL A 329 10.13 17.62 9.20
C VAL A 329 8.96 17.87 10.18
N ARG A 330 9.23 18.57 11.29
CA ARG A 330 8.21 18.83 12.30
C ARG A 330 7.24 19.90 11.84
N ARG A 331 5.94 19.66 12.07
CA ARG A 331 4.84 20.61 11.82
C ARG A 331 4.70 21.07 10.35
N ASN A 332 5.11 20.23 9.39
CA ASN A 332 5.02 20.54 7.96
C ASN A 332 3.89 19.82 7.21
N GLN A 333 3.26 18.80 7.81
CA GLN A 333 2.43 17.87 7.03
C GLN A 333 1.10 18.50 6.69
N VAL A 334 0.78 18.55 5.40
CA VAL A 334 -0.61 18.62 4.97
C VAL A 334 -1.19 17.21 5.07
N LYS A 335 -2.09 17.01 6.03
CA LYS A 335 -2.74 15.72 6.26
C LYS A 335 -3.72 15.45 5.12
N SER A 336 -3.73 14.22 4.60
CA SER A 336 -4.78 13.81 3.67
C SER A 336 -6.16 13.84 4.36
N PRO A 337 -7.27 13.95 3.62
CA PRO A 337 -8.61 14.03 4.21
C PRO A 337 -8.92 12.92 5.22
N THR A 338 -8.53 11.68 4.92
CA THR A 338 -8.66 10.54 5.86
C THR A 338 -7.85 10.76 7.14
N GLN A 339 -6.59 11.18 7.01
CA GLN A 339 -5.73 11.43 8.18
C GLN A 339 -6.23 12.61 9.02
N TRP A 340 -6.76 13.64 8.37
CA TRP A 340 -7.37 14.79 9.03
C TRP A 340 -8.62 14.38 9.83
N LEU A 341 -9.54 13.64 9.21
CA LEU A 341 -10.76 13.18 9.88
C LEU A 341 -10.44 12.30 11.09
N VAL A 342 -9.67 11.23 10.89
CA VAL A 342 -9.32 10.27 11.95
C VAL A 342 -8.54 10.98 13.06
N GLY A 343 -7.56 11.81 12.70
CA GLY A 343 -6.75 12.52 13.69
C GLY A 343 -7.53 13.56 14.48
N SER A 344 -8.52 14.23 13.86
CA SER A 344 -9.37 15.20 14.56
C SER A 344 -10.24 14.51 15.60
N VAL A 345 -10.86 13.39 15.22
CA VAL A 345 -11.72 12.61 16.13
C VAL A 345 -10.92 12.05 17.30
N ARG A 346 -9.71 11.52 17.06
CA ARG A 346 -8.82 11.04 18.11
C ARG A 346 -8.35 12.14 19.05
N MET A 347 -7.93 13.28 18.51
CA MET A 347 -7.42 14.41 19.30
C MET A 347 -8.51 15.06 20.16
N LEU A 348 -9.74 15.11 19.67
CA LEU A 348 -10.88 15.68 20.38
C LEU A 348 -11.62 14.67 21.27
N GLU A 349 -11.18 13.42 21.28
CA GLU A 349 -11.81 12.31 22.02
C GLU A 349 -13.30 12.19 21.70
N ARG A 350 -13.62 12.27 20.39
CA ARG A 350 -14.98 12.13 19.87
C ARG A 350 -15.18 10.80 19.17
N GLU A 351 -16.44 10.50 18.90
CA GLU A 351 -16.81 9.39 18.04
C GLU A 351 -16.72 9.80 16.56
N LEU A 352 -16.37 8.86 15.69
CA LEU A 352 -16.51 9.04 14.25
C LEU A 352 -17.99 9.26 13.90
N PRO A 353 -18.31 10.18 12.99
CA PRO A 353 -19.64 10.26 12.40
C PRO A 353 -20.06 8.94 11.73
N PRO A 354 -21.36 8.75 11.42
CA PRO A 354 -21.82 7.59 10.66
C PRO A 354 -21.02 7.39 9.36
N ALA A 355 -20.85 6.13 8.95
CA ALA A 355 -20.00 5.75 7.81
C ALA A 355 -20.31 6.55 6.53
N ALA A 356 -21.59 6.72 6.19
CA ALA A 356 -22.02 7.51 5.04
C ALA A 356 -21.60 8.98 5.11
N VAL A 357 -21.62 9.58 6.31
CA VAL A 357 -21.17 10.96 6.52
C VAL A 357 -19.66 11.05 6.34
N CYS A 358 -18.90 10.12 6.93
CA CYS A 358 -17.46 10.07 6.76
C CYS A 358 -17.04 9.89 5.29
N ALA A 359 -17.71 8.99 4.56
CA ALA A 359 -17.49 8.74 3.14
C ALA A 359 -17.78 10.00 2.31
N ALA A 360 -18.91 10.68 2.56
CA ALA A 360 -19.25 11.92 1.87
C ALA A 360 -18.22 13.03 2.14
N MET A 361 -17.80 13.21 3.40
CA MET A 361 -16.80 14.22 3.78
C MET A 361 -15.47 13.98 3.11
N THR A 362 -14.91 12.78 3.24
CA THR A 362 -13.58 12.45 2.68
C THR A 362 -13.57 12.54 1.15
N ARG A 363 -14.66 12.11 0.49
CA ARG A 363 -14.86 12.30 -0.95
C ARG A 363 -14.94 13.77 -1.36
N SER A 364 -15.67 14.61 -0.63
CA SER A 364 -15.75 16.05 -0.94
C SER A 364 -14.42 16.78 -0.81
N LEU A 365 -13.50 16.23 -0.02
CA LEU A 365 -12.13 16.71 0.15
C LEU A 365 -11.13 16.00 -0.79
N GLY A 366 -11.61 15.20 -1.75
CA GLY A 366 -10.78 14.58 -2.79
C GLY A 366 -10.24 13.18 -2.47
N GLN A 367 -10.52 12.59 -1.31
CA GLN A 367 -10.05 11.24 -0.94
C GLN A 367 -11.21 10.27 -0.66
N ASP A 368 -11.80 9.68 -1.70
CA ASP A 368 -12.82 8.62 -1.57
C ASP A 368 -12.15 7.23 -1.46
N LEU A 369 -12.00 6.71 -0.24
CA LEU A 369 -11.31 5.43 0.00
C LEU A 369 -11.87 4.30 -0.88
N PHE A 370 -10.99 3.44 -1.39
CA PHE A 370 -11.28 2.39 -2.40
C PHE A 370 -11.70 2.90 -3.79
N ALA A 371 -11.75 4.21 -4.03
CA ALA A 371 -12.06 4.79 -5.34
C ALA A 371 -11.03 5.88 -5.73
N PRO A 372 -9.73 5.54 -5.86
CA PRO A 372 -8.73 6.47 -6.37
C PRO A 372 -9.07 6.93 -7.80
N PRO A 373 -8.68 8.16 -8.18
CA PRO A 373 -8.99 8.72 -9.50
C PRO A 373 -8.25 8.02 -10.65
N ASN A 374 -7.06 7.46 -10.38
CA ASN A 374 -6.26 6.72 -11.36
C ASN A 374 -5.22 5.81 -10.66
N ALA A 375 -4.40 5.10 -11.45
CA ALA A 375 -3.40 4.15 -10.94
C ALA A 375 -2.27 4.79 -10.11
N LYS A 376 -2.05 6.11 -10.22
CA LYS A 376 -1.09 6.85 -9.38
C LYS A 376 -1.61 7.15 -7.97
N GLY A 377 -2.91 6.88 -7.71
CA GLY A 377 -3.55 7.12 -6.42
C GLY A 377 -4.14 8.53 -6.34
N TRP A 378 -4.00 9.16 -5.18
CA TRP A 378 -4.44 10.53 -4.94
C TRP A 378 -3.26 11.49 -4.90
N ASP A 379 -3.56 12.78 -5.05
CA ASP A 379 -2.59 13.83 -4.81
C ASP A 379 -2.09 13.81 -3.35
N GLU A 380 -0.94 14.42 -3.11
CA GLU A 380 -0.30 14.45 -1.78
C GLU A 380 0.07 15.89 -1.41
N GLY A 381 0.24 16.14 -0.11
CA GLY A 381 0.77 17.41 0.37
C GLY A 381 -0.14 18.59 0.02
N VAL A 382 0.43 19.64 -0.58
CA VAL A 382 -0.29 20.88 -0.95
C VAL A 382 -1.28 20.70 -2.11
N GLY A 383 -1.38 19.52 -2.71
CA GLY A 383 -2.39 19.20 -3.73
C GLY A 383 -3.79 18.93 -3.18
N TRP A 384 -3.94 18.74 -1.86
CA TRP A 384 -5.22 18.55 -1.17
C TRP A 384 -6.06 19.82 -1.03
#